data_AF-A0A5S9MG51-F1
#
_entry.id   AF-A0A5S9MG51-F1
#
_cell.length_a   1.000
_cell.length_b   1.000
_cell.length_c   1.000
_cell.angle_alpha   90.00
_cell.angle_beta   90.00
_cell.angle_gamma   90.00
#
_symmetry.space_group_name_H-M   'P 1'
#
loop_
_entity.id
_entity.type
_entity.pdbx_description
1 polymer ?
#
loop_
_entity_poly.entity_id
_entity_poly.type
_entity_poly.pdbx_seq_one_letter_code
_entity_poly.pdbx_strand_id
1 'polypeptide(L)'
;MVVSKKSSGIKAEKDLKDKTVGVQLGSIQQDEANGLQKKYNLTVEDRNKISDIIQEIKAGRFDAAIIEDKVAAGYLKKEKKTSKHLN
;
A
#
# COMPACT_ATOMS: atom_id res chain seq x y z
N MET A 1 -0.54 -5.29 -5.75
CA MET A 1 0.25 -4.09 -6.12
C MET A 1 0.58 -3.24 -4.89
N VAL A 2 1.80 -2.74 -4.79
CA VAL A 2 2.18 -1.72 -3.79
C VAL A 2 1.87 -0.32 -4.32
N VAL A 3 1.13 0.47 -3.55
CA VAL A 3 0.76 1.86 -3.87
C VAL A 3 1.43 2.79 -2.86
N SER A 4 2.16 3.80 -3.32
CA SER A 4 2.80 4.79 -2.46
C SER A 4 2.96 6.14 -3.16
N LYS A 5 3.35 7.19 -2.42
CA LYS A 5 3.69 8.50 -3.00
C LYS A 5 4.83 8.37 -4.01
N LYS A 6 4.84 9.19 -5.07
CA LYS A 6 5.93 9.15 -6.08
C LYS A 6 7.33 9.33 -5.49
N SER A 7 7.43 10.13 -4.43
CA SER A 7 8.67 10.47 -3.74
C SER A 7 9.03 9.51 -2.59
N SER A 8 8.30 8.41 -2.39
CA SER A 8 8.51 7.50 -1.25
C SER A 8 9.82 6.70 -1.35
N GLY A 9 10.34 6.52 -2.57
CA GLY A 9 11.48 5.63 -2.83
C GLY A 9 11.16 4.14 -2.77
N ILE A 10 9.90 3.76 -2.48
CA ILE A 10 9.45 2.37 -2.38
C ILE A 10 9.28 1.79 -3.78
N LYS A 11 10.10 0.79 -4.12
CA LYS A 11 10.11 0.14 -5.44
C LYS A 11 9.93 -1.37 -5.37
N ALA A 12 10.22 -1.99 -4.23
CA ALA A 12 10.10 -3.42 -3.99
C ALA A 12 9.61 -3.73 -2.57
N GLU A 13 9.21 -4.97 -2.31
CA GLU A 13 8.71 -5.42 -1.00
C GLU A 13 9.68 -5.13 0.15
N LYS A 14 10.99 -5.29 -0.08
CA LYS A 14 12.03 -5.00 0.91
C LYS A 14 12.04 -3.55 1.39
N ASP A 15 11.55 -2.62 0.57
CA ASP A 15 11.49 -1.19 0.90
C ASP A 15 10.32 -0.87 1.84
N LEU A 16 9.47 -1.87 2.14
CA LEU A 16 8.42 -1.78 3.16
C LEU A 16 8.94 -2.04 4.58
N LYS A 17 10.22 -2.38 4.74
CA LYS A 17 10.83 -2.53 6.05
C LYS A 17 10.73 -1.21 6.83
N ASP A 18 10.29 -1.30 8.07
CA ASP A 18 10.07 -0.22 9.02
C ASP A 18 8.99 0.79 8.56
N LYS A 19 8.11 0.38 7.62
CA LYS A 19 7.02 1.20 7.08
C LYS A 19 5.66 0.83 7.64
N THR A 20 4.75 1.80 7.63
CA THR A 20 3.32 1.56 7.86
C THR A 20 2.62 1.29 6.53
N VAL A 21 2.05 0.10 6.40
CA VAL A 21 1.39 -0.41 5.19
C VAL A 21 -0.10 -0.57 5.42
N GLY A 22 -0.88 0.16 4.63
CA GLY A 22 -2.34 0.07 4.61
C GLY A 22 -2.85 -1.11 3.81
N VAL A 23 -3.88 -1.80 4.30
CA VAL A 23 -4.59 -2.87 3.59
C VAL A 23 -6.11 -2.74 3.75
N GLN A 24 -6.87 -3.38 2.85
CA GLN A 24 -8.31 -3.49 3.04
C GLN A 24 -8.63 -4.65 3.98
N LEU A 25 -9.46 -4.40 4.99
CA LEU A 25 -9.90 -5.43 5.93
C LEU A 25 -10.57 -6.60 5.20
N GLY A 26 -10.13 -7.83 5.51
CA GLY A 26 -10.66 -9.07 4.94
C GLY A 26 -10.21 -9.36 3.51
N SER A 27 -9.20 -8.66 2.99
CA SER A 27 -8.67 -8.88 1.64
C SER A 27 -7.55 -9.91 1.61
N ILE A 28 -7.33 -10.54 0.46
CA ILE A 28 -6.15 -11.39 0.22
C ILE A 28 -4.85 -10.60 0.45
N GLN A 29 -4.85 -9.30 0.11
CA GLN A 29 -3.69 -8.43 0.32
C GLN A 29 -3.36 -8.19 1.80
N GLN A 30 -4.35 -8.28 2.70
CA GLN A 30 -4.10 -8.26 4.14
C GLN A 30 -3.32 -9.51 4.56
N ASP A 31 -3.70 -10.68 4.06
CA ASP A 31 -2.98 -11.93 4.36
C ASP A 31 -1.54 -11.90 3.82
N GLU A 32 -1.35 -11.36 2.62
CA GLU A 32 -0.02 -11.13 2.03
C GLU A 32 0.82 -10.17 2.90
N ALA A 33 0.25 -9.03 3.32
CA ALA A 33 0.92 -8.05 4.16
C ALA A 33 1.30 -8.64 5.53
N ASN A 34 0.40 -9.39 6.15
CA ASN A 34 0.66 -10.12 7.40
C ASN A 34 1.77 -11.17 7.22
N GLY A 35 1.85 -11.81 6.05
CA GLY A 35 2.96 -12.70 5.68
C GLY A 35 4.29 -11.95 5.56
N LEU A 36 4.29 -10.75 4.98
CA LEU A 36 5.47 -9.87 4.89
C LEU A 36 5.92 -9.36 6.26
N GLN A 37 4.99 -9.10 7.17
CA GLN A 37 5.30 -8.69 8.55
C GLN A 37 6.12 -9.75 9.32
N LYS A 38 6.00 -11.03 8.94
CA LYS A 38 6.83 -12.11 9.51
C LYS A 38 8.27 -12.10 8.96
N LYS A 39 8.49 -11.50 7.79
CA LYS A 39 9.80 -11.44 7.10
C LYS A 39 10.52 -10.11 7.33
N TYR A 40 9.76 -9.02 7.41
CA TYR A 40 10.23 -7.66 7.54
C TYR A 40 9.50 -6.98 8.69
N ASN A 41 10.22 -6.17 9.47
CA ASN A 41 9.62 -5.38 10.55
C ASN A 41 8.77 -4.26 9.95
N LEU A 42 7.51 -4.53 9.60
CA LEU A 42 6.57 -3.53 9.07
C LEU A 42 5.30 -3.49 9.92
N THR A 43 4.62 -2.35 9.90
CA THR A 43 3.33 -2.19 10.58
C THR A 43 2.23 -2.37 9.54
N VAL A 44 1.31 -3.31 9.77
CA VAL A 44 0.11 -3.47 8.95
C VAL A 44 -1.06 -2.80 9.66
N GLU A 45 -1.75 -1.90 8.96
CA GLU A 45 -3.01 -1.31 9.42
C GLU A 45 -4.10 -1.48 8.36
N ASP A 46 -5.34 -1.73 8.81
CA ASP A 46 -6.47 -1.92 7.90
C ASP A 46 -7.43 -0.73 7.87
N ARG A 47 -8.17 -0.63 6.76
CA ARG A 47 -9.38 0.19 6.62
C ARG A 47 -10.42 -0.61 5.84
N ASN A 48 -11.70 -0.24 5.99
CA ASN A 48 -12.79 -0.90 5.28
C ASN A 48 -12.87 -0.53 3.79
N LYS A 49 -12.48 0.71 3.44
CA LYS A 49 -12.59 1.25 2.08
C LYS A 49 -11.23 1.61 1.51
N ILE A 50 -11.00 1.24 0.25
CA ILE A 50 -9.77 1.60 -0.47
C ILE A 50 -9.61 3.11 -0.61
N SER A 51 -10.70 3.86 -0.75
CA SER A 51 -10.64 5.34 -0.75
C SER A 51 -9.95 5.88 0.50
N ASP A 52 -10.22 5.27 1.66
CA ASP A 52 -9.71 5.75 2.94
C ASP A 52 -8.22 5.43 3.03
N ILE A 53 -7.81 4.22 2.62
CA ILE A 53 -6.38 3.84 2.51
C ILE A 53 -5.59 4.84 1.65
N ILE A 54 -6.14 5.24 0.50
CA ILE A 54 -5.50 6.24 -0.36
C ILE A 54 -5.41 7.60 0.34
N GLN A 55 -6.40 8.00 1.13
CA GLN A 55 -6.33 9.23 1.93
C GLN A 55 -5.30 9.13 3.06
N GLU A 56 -5.15 7.98 3.71
CA GLU A 56 -4.12 7.74 4.72
C GLU A 56 -2.71 7.92 4.12
N ILE A 57 -2.48 7.41 2.90
CA ILE A 57 -1.22 7.64 2.16
C ILE A 57 -1.01 9.13 1.90
N LYS A 58 -2.04 9.83 1.39
CA LYS A 58 -1.96 11.27 1.11
C LYS A 58 -1.63 12.06 2.37
N ALA A 59 -2.29 11.76 3.48
CA ALA A 59 -2.06 12.35 4.80
C ALA A 59 -0.72 11.97 5.43
N GLY A 60 -0.03 10.95 4.91
CA GLY A 60 1.24 10.47 5.45
C GLY A 60 1.11 9.61 6.70
N ARG A 61 -0.10 9.11 7.00
CA ARG A 61 -0.32 8.11 8.05
C ARG A 61 0.13 6.73 7.61
N PHE A 62 -0.03 6.43 6.32
CA PHE A 62 0.54 5.24 5.68
C PHE A 62 1.68 5.65 4.73
N ASP A 63 2.78 4.91 4.77
CA ASP A 63 3.87 5.05 3.79
C ASP A 63 3.50 4.43 2.45
N ALA A 64 2.77 3.31 2.50
CA ALA A 64 2.33 2.55 1.34
C ALA A 64 1.02 1.79 1.63
N ALA A 65 0.46 1.17 0.60
CA ALA A 65 -0.61 0.19 0.73
C ALA A 65 -0.40 -0.99 -0.22
N ILE A 66 -0.93 -2.15 0.16
CA ILE A 66 -1.01 -3.32 -0.73
C ILE A 66 -2.47 -3.47 -1.14
N ILE A 67 -2.73 -3.30 -2.44
CA ILE A 67 -4.08 -3.28 -3.03
C ILE A 67 -4.05 -4.16 -4.28
N GLU A 68 -5.18 -4.82 -4.59
CA GLU A 68 -5.35 -5.57 -5.83
C GLU A 68 -5.05 -4.69 -7.06
N ASP A 69 -4.36 -5.28 -8.04
CA ASP A 69 -3.74 -4.58 -9.16
C ASP A 69 -4.73 -3.81 -10.04
N LYS A 70 -5.87 -4.41 -10.40
CA LYS A 70 -6.90 -3.77 -11.25
C LYS A 70 -7.56 -2.61 -10.50
N VAL A 71 -7.84 -2.78 -9.21
CA VAL A 71 -8.42 -1.72 -8.38
C VAL A 71 -7.44 -0.55 -8.23
N ALA A 72 -6.19 -0.85 -7.86
CA ALA A 72 -5.14 0.15 -7.76
C ALA A 72 -4.96 0.92 -9.08
N ALA A 73 -4.89 0.22 -10.22
CA ALA A 73 -4.79 0.86 -11.53
C ALA A 73 -5.97 1.81 -11.83
N GLY A 74 -7.19 1.46 -11.40
CA GLY A 74 -8.37 2.32 -11.52
C GLY A 74 -8.25 3.62 -10.73
N TYR A 75 -7.72 3.57 -9.50
CA TYR A 75 -7.47 4.77 -8.67
C TYR A 75 -6.32 5.61 -9.22
N LEU A 76 -5.21 4.99 -9.63
CA LEU A 76 -4.04 5.69 -10.17
C LEU A 76 -4.34 6.43 -11.49
N LYS A 77 -5.23 5.90 -12.34
CA LYS A 77 -5.70 6.60 -13.55
C LYS A 77 -6.46 7.90 -13.23
N LYS A 78 -7.22 7.90 -12.14
CA LYS A 78 -7.96 9.09 -11.67
C LYS A 78 -7.03 10.11 -11.01
N GLU A 79 -5.92 9.66 -10.45
CA GLU A 79 -5.00 10.44 -9.64
C GLU A 79 -3.63 10.60 -10.34
N LYS A 80 -3.43 11.66 -11.14
CA LYS A 80 -2.18 11.94 -11.89
C LYS A 80 -0.87 12.03 -11.05
N LYS A 81 -0.94 11.88 -9.72
CA LYS A 81 0.15 12.17 -8.76
C LYS A 81 0.71 10.99 -7.95
N THR A 82 0.37 9.73 -8.24
CA THR A 82 0.85 8.56 -7.46
C THR A 82 1.73 7.64 -8.34
N SER A 83 2.79 7.02 -7.79
CA SER A 83 3.73 6.18 -8.56
C SER A 83 3.25 4.74 -8.64
N LYS A 84 3.57 4.07 -9.75
CA LYS A 84 3.26 2.65 -10.02
C LYS A 84 4.57 1.85 -10.03
N HIS A 85 4.79 0.92 -9.10
CA HIS A 85 5.90 -0.04 -9.22
C HIS A 85 5.40 -1.45 -8.84
N LEU A 86 5.64 -2.40 -9.74
CA LEU A 86 5.45 -3.85 -9.61
C LEU A 86 6.84 -4.46 -9.84
N ASN A 87 7.18 -5.49 -9.06
CA ASN A 87 8.06 -6.57 -9.52
C ASN A 87 7.17 -7.73 -9.94
#